data_AF-A0A8X6TRA9-F1
#
_entry.id   AF-A0A8X6TRA9-F1
#
_cell.length_a   1.000
_cell.length_b   1.000
_cell.length_c   1.000
_cell.angle_alpha   90.00
_cell.angle_beta   90.00
_cell.angle_gamma   90.00
#
_symmetry.space_group_name_H-M   'P 1'
#
loop_
_entity.id
_entity.type
_entity.pdbx_description
1 polymer ?
#
loop_
_entity_poly.entity_id
_entity_poly.type
_entity_poly.pdbx_seq_one_letter_code
_entity_poly.pdbx_strand_id
1 'polypeptide(L)'
;MYTTYAKGNRTLLGMDFLQKAGIVLNLQHNNWFFSDSLQRMYDFAKEVIVQEVQSRPNIEENTCLLRDDDAKCLTPEQRNEPSTLLKMYETALEPGGEPIPFMEHRINTGDSPPVSVPPYRLPTAKKELLKKELIHAI
;
A
#
# COMPACT_ATOMS: atom_id res chain seq x y z
N MET A 1 -27.87 -31.03 -5.34
CA MET A 1 -27.94 -30.39 -6.67
C MET A 1 -26.99 -29.20 -6.67
N TYR A 2 -26.07 -29.20 -7.64
CA TYR A 2 -25.03 -28.24 -8.04
C TYR A 2 -24.75 -27.01 -7.16
N THR A 3 -23.60 -26.97 -6.48
CA THR A 3 -22.95 -25.71 -6.10
C THR A 3 -22.13 -25.23 -7.30
N THR A 4 -22.55 -24.11 -7.86
CA THR A 4 -21.93 -23.46 -9.01
C THR A 4 -20.51 -23.01 -8.66
N TYR A 5 -19.52 -23.44 -9.44
CA TYR A 5 -18.18 -22.85 -9.44
C TYR A 5 -18.28 -21.36 -9.79
N ALA A 6 -18.05 -20.50 -8.81
CA ALA A 6 -18.02 -19.06 -9.02
C ALA A 6 -16.74 -18.69 -9.79
N LYS A 7 -16.85 -18.51 -11.11
CA LYS A 7 -15.82 -17.88 -11.94
C LYS A 7 -15.89 -16.37 -11.69
N GLY A 8 -15.03 -15.85 -10.80
CA GLY A 8 -14.81 -14.41 -10.68
C GLY A 8 -14.90 -13.77 -9.30
N ASN A 9 -15.10 -14.53 -8.22
CA ASN A 9 -15.02 -13.97 -6.87
C ASN A 9 -13.63 -14.23 -6.29
N ARG A 10 -12.73 -13.25 -6.43
CA ARG A 10 -11.54 -13.12 -5.60
C ARG A 10 -11.98 -12.85 -4.16
N THR A 11 -12.45 -13.88 -3.48
CA THR A 11 -12.62 -13.87 -2.03
C THR A 11 -11.53 -14.74 -1.42
N LEU A 12 -10.90 -14.18 -0.40
CA LEU A 12 -9.85 -14.78 0.42
C LEU A 12 -10.14 -16.27 0.70
N LEU A 13 -9.14 -17.14 0.47
CA LEU A 13 -9.15 -18.60 0.68
C LEU A 13 -10.50 -19.30 0.39
N GLY A 14 -10.65 -19.83 -0.84
CA GLY A 14 -11.83 -20.61 -1.22
C GLY A 14 -12.04 -21.87 -0.36
N MET A 15 -13.30 -22.29 -0.20
CA MET A 15 -13.66 -23.53 0.52
C MET A 15 -12.94 -24.78 -0.02
N ASP A 16 -12.62 -24.80 -1.31
CA ASP A 16 -11.85 -25.85 -1.97
C ASP A 16 -10.43 -25.96 -1.41
N PHE A 17 -9.79 -24.83 -1.10
CA PHE A 17 -8.50 -24.80 -0.45
C PHE A 17 -8.60 -25.35 0.99
N LEU A 18 -9.57 -24.88 1.77
CA LEU A 18 -9.77 -25.34 3.15
C LEU A 18 -9.99 -26.86 3.19
N GLN A 19 -10.78 -27.39 2.25
CA GLN A 19 -11.03 -28.82 2.13
C GLN A 19 -9.78 -29.60 1.73
N LYS A 20 -9.01 -29.13 0.73
CA LYS A 20 -7.77 -29.80 0.30
C LYS A 20 -6.68 -29.78 1.36
N ALA A 21 -6.57 -28.67 2.09
CA ALA A 21 -5.62 -28.52 3.19
C ALA A 21 -6.06 -29.24 4.47
N GLY A 22 -7.27 -29.83 4.49
CA GLY A 22 -7.80 -30.50 5.66
C GLY A 22 -8.03 -29.56 6.85
N ILE A 23 -8.34 -28.28 6.61
CA ILE A 23 -8.57 -27.29 7.67
C ILE A 23 -10.02 -27.35 8.13
N VAL A 24 -10.22 -27.45 9.45
CA VAL A 24 -11.53 -27.46 10.10
C VAL A 24 -11.67 -26.20 10.96
N LEU A 25 -12.71 -25.43 10.70
CA LEU A 25 -13.04 -24.21 11.44
C LEU A 25 -14.07 -24.53 12.53
N ASN A 26 -13.75 -24.25 13.78
CA ASN A 26 -14.66 -24.36 14.93
C ASN A 26 -15.05 -22.95 15.38
N LEU A 27 -16.08 -22.43 14.72
CA LEU A 27 -16.59 -21.07 14.95
C LEU A 27 -17.16 -20.90 16.36
N GLN A 28 -17.69 -21.97 16.97
CA GLN A 28 -18.26 -21.93 18.31
C GLN A 28 -17.20 -21.60 19.38
N HIS A 29 -15.97 -22.08 19.18
CA HIS A 29 -14.86 -21.86 20.12
C HIS A 29 -13.84 -20.85 19.58
N ASN A 30 -14.15 -20.19 18.47
CA ASN A 30 -13.30 -19.23 17.80
C ASN A 30 -11.87 -19.77 17.52
N ASN A 31 -11.77 -21.03 17.07
CA ASN A 31 -10.50 -21.67 16.74
C ASN A 31 -10.60 -22.57 15.50
N TRP A 32 -9.46 -23.05 15.03
CA TRP A 32 -9.36 -23.97 13.90
C TRP A 32 -8.25 -25.01 14.13
N PHE A 33 -8.32 -26.11 13.40
CA PHE A 33 -7.34 -27.20 13.48
C PHE A 33 -7.26 -27.94 12.14
N PHE A 34 -6.22 -28.75 11.96
CA PHE A 34 -6.14 -29.68 10.84
C PHE A 34 -6.83 -31.00 11.17
N SER A 35 -7.54 -31.56 10.19
CA SER A 35 -8.30 -32.80 10.30
C SER A 35 -7.46 -34.02 10.70
N ASP A 36 -6.15 -33.97 10.46
CA ASP A 36 -5.18 -34.98 10.86
C ASP A 36 -4.59 -34.77 12.26
N SER A 37 -4.85 -33.62 12.92
CA SER A 37 -4.28 -33.28 14.23
C SER A 37 -5.29 -32.58 15.16
N LEU A 38 -6.10 -33.38 15.87
CA LEU A 38 -7.05 -32.86 16.88
C LEU A 38 -6.39 -32.28 18.13
N GLN A 39 -5.10 -32.57 18.38
CA GLN A 39 -4.38 -32.09 19.57
C GLN A 39 -3.75 -30.70 19.37
N ARG A 40 -3.69 -30.19 18.14
CA ARG A 40 -3.14 -28.87 17.83
C ARG A 40 -4.24 -27.97 17.29
N MET A 41 -4.80 -27.17 18.20
CA MET A 41 -5.81 -26.16 17.88
C MET A 41 -5.17 -24.77 17.91
N TYR A 42 -5.60 -23.92 16.98
CA TYR A 42 -5.12 -22.56 16.82
C TYR A 42 -6.31 -21.61 16.98
N ASP A 43 -6.19 -20.62 17.85
CA ASP A 43 -7.22 -19.59 17.98
C ASP A 43 -7.28 -18.74 16.70
N PHE A 44 -8.47 -18.26 16.34
CA PHE A 44 -8.58 -17.22 15.33
C PHE A 44 -7.87 -15.96 15.83
N ALA A 45 -7.27 -15.22 14.91
CA ALA A 45 -6.71 -13.92 15.21
C ALA A 45 -7.77 -13.08 15.92
N LYS A 46 -7.46 -12.64 17.15
CA LYS A 46 -8.30 -11.68 17.86
C LYS A 46 -8.41 -10.45 16.96
N GLU A 47 -9.60 -9.86 16.88
CA GLU A 47 -9.75 -8.55 16.27
C GLU A 47 -8.69 -7.66 16.90
N VAL A 48 -7.70 -7.28 16.10
CA VAL A 48 -6.91 -6.11 16.43
C VAL A 48 -7.97 -5.02 16.41
N ILE A 49 -8.36 -4.54 17.60
CA ILE A 49 -8.97 -3.23 17.71
C ILE A 49 -7.92 -2.35 17.06
N VAL A 50 -8.16 -2.00 15.81
CA VAL A 50 -7.45 -0.94 15.14
C VAL A 50 -7.88 0.26 15.95
N GLN A 51 -7.18 0.53 17.07
CA GLN A 51 -6.88 1.90 17.38
C GLN A 51 -6.40 2.42 16.03
N GLU A 52 -7.15 3.36 15.47
CA GLU A 52 -6.65 4.25 14.43
C GLU A 52 -5.42 4.94 15.01
N VAL A 53 -4.33 4.19 15.20
CA VAL A 53 -3.03 4.68 14.86
C VAL A 53 -3.26 5.04 13.41
N GLN A 54 -3.36 6.33 13.18
CA GLN A 54 -3.11 6.91 11.88
C GLN A 54 -1.64 6.59 11.54
N SER A 55 -1.31 5.31 11.41
CA SER A 55 -0.36 4.88 10.43
C SER A 55 -1.06 5.16 9.11
N ARG A 56 -1.02 6.45 8.72
CA ARG A 56 -0.50 6.76 7.39
C ARG A 56 0.56 5.68 7.14
N PRO A 57 0.57 4.95 6.00
CA PRO A 57 1.83 4.35 5.61
C PRO A 57 2.83 5.47 5.84
N ASN A 58 3.83 5.23 6.69
CA ASN A 58 4.89 6.19 6.88
C ASN A 58 5.44 6.27 5.46
N ILE A 59 4.94 7.23 4.68
CA ILE A 59 5.53 7.62 3.43
C ILE A 59 6.76 8.26 4.00
N GLU A 60 7.73 7.41 4.30
CA GLU A 60 9.05 7.81 4.69
C GLU A 60 9.41 8.80 3.62
N GLU A 61 9.46 10.07 4.02
CA GLU A 61 9.90 11.13 3.14
C GLU A 61 11.14 10.60 2.42
N ASN A 62 11.22 10.78 1.10
CA ASN A 62 12.41 10.40 0.37
C ASN A 62 13.53 11.31 0.88
N THR A 63 14.17 10.91 1.98
CA THR A 63 15.14 11.73 2.71
C THR A 63 16.47 11.81 1.98
N CYS A 64 16.61 11.20 0.79
CA CYS A 64 17.87 11.08 0.07
C CYS A 64 19.01 10.54 0.96
N LEU A 65 18.66 9.78 2.01
CA LEU A 65 19.58 9.20 2.99
C LEU A 65 19.52 7.68 2.91
N LEU A 66 20.63 7.05 3.26
CA LEU A 66 20.71 5.59 3.35
C LEU A 66 19.91 5.12 4.56
N ARG A 67 18.86 4.32 4.34
CA ARG A 67 18.04 3.77 5.42
C ARG A 67 18.83 2.75 6.22
N ASP A 68 18.52 2.64 7.50
CA ASP A 68 19.17 1.66 8.39
C ASP A 68 18.96 0.22 7.91
N ASP A 69 17.78 -0.07 7.35
CA ASP A 69 17.46 -1.38 6.78
C ASP A 69 18.30 -1.68 5.53
N ASP A 70 18.54 -0.69 4.67
CA ASP A 70 19.37 -0.81 3.46
C ASP A 70 20.87 -0.94 3.82
N ALA A 71 21.28 -0.34 4.94
CA ALA A 71 22.64 -0.37 5.43
C ALA A 71 22.99 -1.64 6.22
N LYS A 72 22.01 -2.49 6.54
CA LYS A 72 22.16 -3.63 7.47
C LYS A 72 23.24 -4.62 7.07
N CYS A 73 23.46 -4.82 5.77
CA CYS A 73 24.45 -5.75 5.23
C CYS A 73 25.80 -5.12 4.91
N LEU A 74 25.99 -3.81 5.16
CA LEU A 74 27.20 -3.06 4.85
C LEU A 74 28.04 -2.82 6.10
N THR A 75 29.37 -2.95 5.99
CA THR A 75 30.29 -2.50 7.05
C THR A 75 30.26 -0.97 7.19
N PRO A 76 30.68 -0.40 8.33
CA PRO A 76 30.72 1.06 8.51
C PRO A 76 31.50 1.78 7.41
N GLU A 77 32.58 1.18 6.92
CA GLU A 77 33.40 1.73 5.83
C GLU A 77 32.66 1.69 4.49
N GLN A 78 31.94 0.59 4.21
CA GLN A 78 31.15 0.42 2.99
C GLN A 78 29.92 1.32 2.94
N ARG A 79 29.41 1.78 4.09
CA ARG A 79 28.30 2.74 4.15
C ARG A 79 28.72 4.15 3.74
N ASN A 80 30.01 4.48 3.83
CA ASN A 80 30.49 5.83 3.58
C ASN A 80 30.36 6.23 2.10
N GLU A 81 30.70 5.34 1.17
CA GLU A 81 30.57 5.57 -0.26
C GLU A 81 29.13 5.88 -0.72
N PRO A 82 28.12 5.02 -0.47
CA PRO A 82 26.74 5.31 -0.87
C PRO A 82 26.17 6.52 -0.13
N SER A 83 26.54 6.74 1.13
CA SER A 83 26.10 7.92 1.89
C SER A 83 26.69 9.22 1.31
N THR A 84 27.91 9.16 0.79
CA THR A 84 28.56 10.30 0.12
C THR A 84 27.93 10.56 -1.24
N LEU A 85 27.62 9.51 -2.01
CA LEU A 85 26.94 9.62 -3.31
C LEU A 85 25.54 10.22 -3.17
N LEU A 86 24.78 9.76 -2.17
CA LEU A 86 23.44 10.26 -1.90
C LEU A 86 23.45 11.75 -1.55
N LYS A 87 24.40 12.20 -0.71
CA LYS A 87 24.60 13.63 -0.42
C LYS A 87 25.03 14.43 -1.64
N MET A 88 25.86 13.87 -2.50
CA MET A 88 26.34 14.55 -3.71
C MET A 88 25.20 14.84 -4.71
N TYR A 89 24.19 13.98 -4.76
CA TYR A 89 23.04 14.10 -5.65
C TYR A 89 21.75 14.48 -4.94
N GLU A 90 21.83 15.03 -3.72
CA GLU A 90 20.67 15.43 -2.91
C GLU A 90 19.70 16.31 -3.75
N THR A 91 20.24 17.32 -4.43
CA THR A 91 19.47 18.23 -5.30
C THR A 91 18.74 17.53 -6.46
N ALA A 92 19.26 16.40 -6.96
CA ALA A 92 18.66 15.66 -8.07
C ALA A 92 17.63 14.62 -7.60
N LEU A 93 17.67 14.24 -6.32
CA LEU A 93 16.81 13.25 -5.70
C LEU A 93 15.66 13.89 -4.90
N GLU A 94 15.79 15.17 -4.54
CA GLU A 94 14.72 15.95 -3.94
C GLU A 94 13.47 15.95 -4.83
N PRO A 95 12.30 15.57 -4.28
CA PRO A 95 11.05 15.67 -5.01
C PRO A 95 10.69 17.14 -5.25
N GLY A 96 10.13 17.44 -6.42
CA GLY A 96 9.67 18.80 -6.74
C GLY A 96 10.76 19.73 -7.28
N GLY A 97 11.74 19.18 -7.99
CA GLY A 97 12.73 19.99 -8.72
C GLY A 97 12.10 20.96 -9.74
N GLU A 98 12.83 22.01 -10.07
CA GLU A 98 12.42 23.02 -11.03
C GLU A 98 12.00 22.38 -12.37
N PRO A 99 10.94 22.89 -13.02
CA PRO A 99 10.59 22.47 -14.37
C PRO A 99 11.81 22.63 -15.29
N ILE A 100 12.11 21.59 -16.07
CA ILE A 100 13.22 21.66 -17.02
C ILE A 100 12.92 22.80 -18.01
N PRO A 101 13.78 23.82 -18.09
CA PRO A 101 13.56 24.94 -19.00
C PRO A 101 13.38 24.43 -20.43
N PHE A 102 12.44 25.02 -21.16
CA PHE A 102 12.16 24.73 -22.58
C PHE A 102 11.56 23.35 -22.89
N MET A 103 11.22 22.53 -21.88
CA MET A 103 10.48 21.28 -22.10
C MET A 103 8.96 21.51 -21.96
N GLU A 104 8.24 21.46 -23.08
CA GLU A 104 6.76 21.50 -23.09
C GLU A 104 6.19 20.10 -23.29
N HIS A 105 5.37 19.63 -22.35
CA HIS A 105 4.63 18.38 -22.51
C HIS A 105 3.33 18.63 -23.28
N ARG A 106 3.05 17.82 -24.31
CA ARG A 106 1.81 17.88 -25.09
C ARG A 106 1.08 16.54 -24.99
N ILE A 107 -0.22 16.61 -24.66
CA ILE A 107 -1.12 15.47 -24.73
C ILE A 107 -1.86 15.55 -26.07
N ASN A 108 -1.65 14.56 -26.95
CA ASN A 108 -2.33 14.52 -28.24
C ASN A 108 -3.75 13.93 -28.08
N THR A 109 -4.75 14.81 -28.08
CA THR A 109 -6.17 14.44 -27.97
C THR A 109 -6.82 14.18 -29.34
N GLY A 110 -6.08 14.36 -30.44
CA GLY A 110 -6.61 14.31 -31.81
C GLY A 110 -7.76 15.30 -32.00
N ASP A 111 -8.84 14.84 -32.64
CA ASP A 111 -10.06 15.61 -32.88
C ASP A 111 -11.12 15.44 -31.77
N SER A 112 -10.75 14.87 -30.63
CA SER A 112 -11.73 14.60 -29.56
C SER A 112 -12.20 15.93 -28.92
N PRO A 113 -13.52 16.18 -28.81
CA PRO A 113 -14.02 17.42 -28.23
C PRO A 113 -13.77 17.48 -26.71
N PRO A 114 -13.68 18.68 -26.12
CA PRO A 114 -13.60 18.84 -24.67
C PRO A 114 -14.79 18.21 -23.95
N VAL A 115 -14.53 17.55 -22.84
CA VAL A 115 -15.55 16.94 -21.99
C VAL A 115 -15.68 17.74 -20.70
N SER A 116 -16.90 18.15 -20.36
CA SER A 116 -17.22 18.80 -19.09
C SER A 116 -18.30 17.99 -18.36
N VAL A 117 -17.97 17.51 -17.16
CA VAL A 117 -18.88 16.75 -16.29
C VAL A 117 -18.95 17.50 -14.96
N PRO A 118 -20.15 17.62 -14.34
CA PRO A 118 -20.27 18.25 -13.04
C PRO A 118 -19.43 17.50 -11.99
N PRO A 119 -18.71 18.20 -11.11
CA PRO A 119 -17.89 17.57 -10.09
C PRO A 119 -18.78 16.78 -9.12
N TYR A 120 -18.27 15.65 -8.64
CA TYR A 120 -18.97 14.85 -7.64
C TYR A 120 -19.10 15.60 -6.32
N ARG A 121 -20.19 15.34 -5.59
CA ARG A 121 -20.40 15.93 -4.25
C ARG A 121 -19.37 15.38 -3.26
N LEU A 122 -18.51 16.25 -2.75
CA LEU A 122 -17.50 15.89 -1.77
C LEU A 122 -18.00 16.17 -0.34
N PRO A 123 -17.99 15.17 0.58
CA PRO A 123 -18.32 15.39 1.98
C PRO A 123 -17.38 16.41 2.65
N THR A 124 -17.89 17.15 3.63
CA THR A 124 -17.15 18.23 4.31
C THR A 124 -15.80 17.76 4.87
N ALA A 125 -15.74 16.60 5.55
CA ALA A 125 -14.50 16.07 6.09
C ALA A 125 -13.42 15.84 5.00
N LYS A 126 -13.81 15.25 3.86
CA LYS A 126 -12.89 15.03 2.73
C LYS A 126 -12.49 16.32 2.05
N LYS A 127 -13.40 17.31 2.00
CA LYS A 127 -13.10 18.65 1.46
C LYS A 127 -12.06 19.39 2.29
N GLU A 128 -12.14 19.32 3.62
CA GLU A 128 -11.14 19.95 4.49
C GLU A 128 -9.77 19.26 4.38
N LEU A 129 -9.74 17.93 4.23
CA LEU A 129 -8.49 17.23 3.92
C LEU A 129 -7.91 17.67 2.56
N LEU A 130 -8.74 17.69 1.52
CA LEU A 130 -8.31 18.12 0.17
C LEU A 130 -7.73 19.54 0.17
N LYS A 131 -8.35 20.48 0.90
CA LYS A 131 -7.83 21.86 1.02
C LYS A 131 -6.43 21.90 1.62
N LYS A 132 -6.16 21.05 2.62
CA LYS A 132 -4.82 20.98 3.24
C LYS A 132 -3.78 20.48 2.24
N GLU A 133 -4.10 19.45 1.46
CA GLU A 133 -3.18 18.91 0.44
C GLU A 133 -2.93 19.92 -0.68
N LEU A 134 -3.97 20.63 -1.15
CA LEU A 134 -3.82 21.62 -2.23
C LEU A 134 -2.89 22.79 -1.87
N ILE A 135 -2.78 23.15 -0.59
CA ILE A 135 -1.85 24.18 -0.13
C ILE A 135 -0.38 23.76 -0.34
N HIS A 136 -0.09 22.46 -0.34
CA HIS A 136 1.27 21.93 -0.55
C HIS A 136 1.55 21.59 -2.02
N ALA A 137 0.53 21.66 -2.88
CA ALA A 137 0.63 21.27 -4.30
C ALA A 137 0.75 22.48 -5.26
N ILE A 138 0.70 23.70 -4.72
CA ILE A 138 0.82 24.99 -5.44
C ILE A 138 2.05 25.70 -4.88
#